data_AF-A0A9D2VXC0-F1
#
_entry.id   AF-A0A9D2VXC0-F1
#
_cell.length_a   1.000
_cell.length_b   1.000
_cell.length_c   1.000
_cell.angle_alpha   90.00
_cell.angle_beta   90.00
_cell.angle_gamma   90.00
#
_symmetry.space_group_name_H-M   'P 1'
#
loop_
_entity.id
_entity.type
_entity.pdbx_description
1 polymer ?
#
loop_
_entity_poly.entity_id
_entity_poly.type
_entity_poly.pdbx_seq_one_letter_code
_entity_poly.pdbx_strand_id
1 'polypeptide(L)'
;MEPWGYDTAMIADGQVISGDNSGQMHDLAEYFRQEEEGNGQVNIFTFQKATVVEKYIPEQDARLVAAHFPEENWLITSVTSPFSIFLAAVCVAELLRSLFFFF
;
A
#
# COMPACT_ATOMS: atom_id res chain seq x y z
N MET A 1 -16.40 6.76 -19.77
CA MET A 1 -16.08 5.48 -19.12
C MET A 1 -15.58 5.84 -17.75
N GLU A 2 -16.27 5.44 -16.68
CA GLU A 2 -15.70 5.51 -15.34
C GLU A 2 -14.43 4.64 -15.34
N PRO A 3 -13.28 5.13 -14.85
CA PRO A 3 -12.13 4.28 -14.66
C PRO A 3 -12.54 3.18 -13.69
N TRP A 4 -12.22 1.92 -13.99
CA TRP A 4 -12.66 0.76 -13.19
C TRP A 4 -12.02 0.74 -11.78
N GLY A 5 -11.36 1.83 -11.38
CA GLY A 5 -10.59 1.95 -10.13
C GLY A 5 -9.27 1.19 -10.16
N TYR A 6 -8.85 0.66 -11.31
CA TYR A 6 -7.58 -0.05 -11.45
C TYR A 6 -6.53 0.87 -12.05
N ASP A 7 -5.41 0.99 -11.36
CA ASP A 7 -4.20 1.60 -11.87
C ASP A 7 -3.39 0.54 -12.61
N THR A 8 -2.90 0.90 -13.79
CA THR A 8 -2.18 -0.03 -14.67
C THR A 8 -0.75 0.42 -14.87
N ALA A 9 0.18 -0.51 -14.75
CA ALA A 9 1.59 -0.28 -15.01
C ALA A 9 2.24 -1.47 -15.71
N MET A 10 3.32 -1.19 -16.43
CA MET A 10 4.22 -2.19 -16.98
C MET A 10 5.49 -2.17 -16.15
N ILE A 11 5.89 -3.33 -15.65
CA ILE A 11 7.00 -3.51 -14.72
C ILE A 11 8.03 -4.43 -15.35
N ALA A 12 9.29 -4.00 -15.39
CA ALA A 12 10.41 -4.83 -15.84
C ALA A 12 11.56 -4.68 -14.84
N ASP A 13 12.25 -5.78 -14.53
CA ASP A 13 13.34 -5.82 -13.56
C ASP A 13 13.02 -5.16 -12.20
N GLY A 14 11.78 -5.33 -11.74
CA GLY A 14 11.31 -4.72 -10.49
C GLY A 14 11.12 -3.20 -10.53
N GLN A 15 11.08 -2.59 -11.72
CA GLN A 15 10.86 -1.16 -11.90
C GLN A 15 9.66 -0.90 -12.82
N VAL A 16 8.92 0.18 -12.54
CA VAL A 16 7.86 0.67 -13.42
C VAL A 16 8.49 1.31 -14.65
N ILE A 17 8.21 0.77 -15.83
CA ILE A 17 8.73 1.28 -17.11
C ILE A 17 7.69 2.07 -17.90
N SER A 18 6.40 1.91 -17.60
CA SER A 18 5.31 2.66 -18.23
C SER A 18 4.01 2.56 -17.41
N GLY A 19 3.16 3.58 -17.47
CA GLY A 19 1.85 3.61 -16.80
C GLY A 19 1.87 4.38 -15.48
N ASP A 20 1.11 3.91 -14.50
CA ASP A 20 1.05 4.54 -13.18
C ASP A 20 2.39 4.42 -12.44
N ASN A 21 2.88 5.56 -11.93
CA ASN A 21 4.16 5.67 -11.24
C ASN A 21 3.97 6.13 -9.78
N SER A 22 2.86 5.71 -9.17
CA SER A 22 2.58 5.96 -7.76
C SER A 22 3.56 5.20 -6.85
N GLY A 23 3.72 5.65 -5.60
CA GLY A 23 4.56 4.95 -4.62
C GLY A 23 4.08 3.51 -4.37
N GLN A 24 2.77 3.28 -4.39
CA GLN A 24 2.17 1.96 -4.22
C GLN A 24 2.54 1.02 -5.37
N MET A 25 2.62 1.55 -6.60
CA MET A 25 3.06 0.77 -7.77
C MET A 25 4.56 0.46 -7.72
N HIS A 26 5.39 1.36 -7.18
CA HIS A 26 6.81 1.08 -6.94
C HIS A 26 7.02 -0.01 -5.87
N ASP A 27 6.25 0.02 -4.78
CA ASP A 27 6.29 -1.03 -3.76
C ASP A 27 5.91 -2.41 -4.35
N LEU A 28 4.95 -2.41 -5.27
CA LEU A 28 4.55 -3.61 -6.02
C LEU A 28 5.65 -4.08 -6.98
N ALA A 29 6.35 -3.16 -7.64
CA ALA A 29 7.47 -3.47 -8.52
C ALA A 29 8.62 -4.14 -7.76
N GLU A 30 8.97 -3.64 -6.57
CA GLU A 30 9.98 -4.24 -5.69
C GLU A 30 9.58 -5.63 -5.18
N TYR A 31 8.27 -5.89 -5.00
CA TYR A 31 7.77 -7.22 -4.67
C TYR A 31 8.06 -8.22 -5.80
N PHE A 32 7.78 -7.83 -7.05
CA PHE A 32 8.07 -8.68 -8.21
C PHE A 32 9.56 -8.92 -8.46
N ARG A 33 10.44 -8.05 -7.97
CA ARG A 33 11.90 -8.27 -8.00
C ARG A 33 12.33 -9.43 -7.10
N GLN A 34 11.56 -9.71 -6.05
CA GLN A 34 11.86 -10.77 -5.08
C GLN A 34 11.19 -12.11 -5.44
N GLU A 35 10.14 -12.09 -6.27
CA GLU A 35 9.50 -13.31 -6.75
C GLU A 35 10.12 -13.83 -8.06
N GLU A 36 10.50 -15.11 -8.05
CA GLU A 36 10.98 -15.83 -9.23
C GLU A 36 9.96 -15.77 -10.37
N GLU A 37 10.48 -15.68 -11.60
CA GLU A 37 9.78 -15.51 -12.87
C GLU A 37 8.47 -16.31 -12.96
N GLY A 38 7.35 -15.57 -13.00
CA GLY A 38 6.02 -16.16 -13.21
C GLY A 38 5.93 -16.84 -14.58
N ASN A 39 5.32 -18.03 -14.61
CA ASN A 39 5.25 -18.95 -15.75
C ASN A 39 4.32 -18.49 -16.91
N GLY A 40 4.29 -17.19 -17.25
CA GLY A 40 3.49 -16.65 -18.35
C GLY A 40 1.96 -16.69 -18.15
N GLN A 41 1.47 -17.19 -17.02
CA GLN A 41 0.05 -17.21 -16.68
C GLN A 41 -0.40 -15.88 -16.08
N VAL A 42 -1.70 -15.59 -16.23
CA VAL A 42 -2.33 -14.46 -15.55
C VAL A 42 -2.49 -14.85 -14.09
N ASN A 43 -1.81 -14.14 -13.19
CA ASN A 43 -1.91 -14.36 -11.76
C ASN A 43 -2.79 -13.26 -11.16
N ILE A 44 -3.71 -13.68 -10.29
CA ILE A 44 -4.54 -12.78 -9.49
C ILE A 44 -4.20 -13.03 -8.05
N PHE A 45 -3.70 -12.01 -7.36
CA PHE A 45 -3.33 -12.11 -5.96
C PHE A 45 -3.60 -10.80 -5.22
N THR A 46 -3.50 -10.86 -3.89
CA THR A 46 -3.75 -9.72 -3.02
C THR A 46 -2.43 -9.25 -2.41
N PHE A 47 -2.04 -8.00 -2.66
CA PHE A 47 -0.83 -7.37 -2.09
C PHE A 47 -1.24 -6.17 -1.24
N GLN A 48 -0.92 -6.16 0.05
CA GLN A 48 -1.26 -5.05 0.96
C GLN A 48 -2.74 -4.58 0.88
N LYS A 49 -3.69 -5.52 0.75
CA LYS A 49 -5.14 -5.28 0.53
C LYS A 49 -5.51 -4.69 -0.84
N ALA A 50 -4.56 -4.54 -1.76
CA ALA A 50 -4.81 -4.26 -3.17
C ALA A 50 -5.09 -5.56 -3.94
N THR A 51 -6.02 -5.51 -4.88
CA THR A 51 -6.25 -6.63 -5.81
C THR A 51 -5.38 -6.43 -7.03
N VAL A 52 -4.44 -7.34 -7.25
CA VAL A 52 -3.43 -7.22 -8.30
C VAL A 52 -3.66 -8.33 -9.32
N VAL A 53 -3.76 -7.93 -10.58
CA VAL A 53 -3.78 -8.82 -11.73
C VAL A 53 -2.50 -8.58 -12.50
N GLU A 54 -1.64 -9.59 -12.57
CA GLU A 54 -0.42 -9.52 -13.39
C GLU A 54 -0.49 -10.49 -14.59
N LYS A 55 0.24 -10.15 -15.64
CA LYS A 55 0.53 -11.03 -16.76
C LYS A 55 1.96 -10.82 -17.23
N TYR A 56 2.75 -11.89 -17.22
CA TYR A 56 4.10 -11.88 -17.78
C TYR A 56 4.07 -11.90 -19.32
N ILE A 57 4.85 -11.02 -19.95
CA ILE A 57 5.03 -10.89 -21.40
C ILE A 57 6.49 -11.27 -21.71
N PRO A 58 6.74 -12.53 -22.12
CA PRO A 58 8.11 -13.02 -22.33
C PRO A 58 8.85 -12.29 -23.47
N GLU A 59 8.13 -11.71 -24.42
CA GLU A 59 8.69 -10.96 -25.56
C GLU A 59 9.41 -9.67 -25.14
N GLN A 60 8.98 -9.07 -24.04
CA GLN A 60 9.50 -7.78 -23.53
C GLN A 60 10.20 -7.94 -22.18
N ASP A 61 10.29 -9.16 -21.67
CA ASP A 61 10.71 -9.47 -20.30
C ASP A 61 10.06 -8.55 -19.26
N ALA A 62 8.75 -8.31 -19.45
CA ALA A 62 7.98 -7.33 -18.70
C ALA A 62 6.67 -7.94 -18.20
N ARG A 63 6.22 -7.46 -17.04
CA ARG A 63 4.96 -7.82 -16.40
C ARG A 63 3.97 -6.67 -16.60
N LEU A 64 2.83 -6.97 -17.22
CA LEU A 64 1.70 -6.04 -17.28
C LEU A 64 0.85 -6.23 -16.03
N VAL A 65 0.60 -5.14 -15.33
CA VAL A 65 -0.06 -5.16 -14.02
C VAL A 65 -1.25 -4.21 -14.02
N ALA A 66 -2.36 -4.69 -13.47
CA ALA A 66 -3.51 -3.88 -13.11
C ALA A 66 -3.78 -4.08 -11.61
N ALA A 67 -3.65 -3.02 -10.82
CA ALA A 67 -3.82 -3.05 -9.37
C ALA A 67 -4.98 -2.13 -8.97
N HIS A 68 -5.90 -2.64 -8.17
CA HIS A 68 -6.91 -1.84 -7.51
C HIS A 68 -6.49 -1.57 -6.06
N PHE A 69 -6.12 -0.32 -5.79
CA PHE A 69 -5.81 0.15 -4.46
C PHE A 69 -7.08 0.79 -3.86
N PRO A 70 -7.69 0.20 -2.81
CA PRO A 70 -8.84 0.83 -2.17
C PRO A 70 -8.42 2.15 -1.51
N GLU A 71 -9.19 3.22 -1.75
CA GLU A 71 -8.97 4.57 -1.18
C GLU A 71 -9.14 4.64 0.36
N GLU A 72 -9.36 3.52 1.06
CA GLU A 72 -9.56 3.53 2.50
C GLU A 72 -8.36 4.18 3.21
N ASN A 73 -8.63 5.34 3.81
CA ASN A 73 -7.73 6.16 4.63
C ASN A 73 -7.14 5.36 5.81
N TRP A 74 -6.11 4.56 5.53
CA TRP A 74 -5.44 3.68 6.49
C TRP A 74 -4.85 4.41 7.71
N LEU A 75 -4.49 5.68 7.54
CA LEU A 75 -4.00 6.54 8.63
C LEU A 75 -5.08 6.86 9.66
N ILE A 76 -6.35 6.95 9.25
CA ILE A 76 -7.44 7.34 10.15
C ILE A 76 -7.94 6.14 10.96
N THR A 77 -7.97 4.95 10.36
CA THR A 77 -8.46 3.72 11.03
C THR A 77 -7.45 3.13 12.01
N SER A 78 -6.14 3.26 11.76
CA SER A 78 -5.10 2.69 12.64
C SER A 78 -4.84 3.56 13.89
N VAL A 79 -5.04 4.87 13.80
CA VAL A 79 -4.84 5.82 14.91
C VAL A 79 -6.03 5.85 15.89
N THR A 80 -7.24 5.48 15.46
CA THR A 80 -8.45 5.76 16.23
C THR A 80 -8.76 4.76 17.36
N SER A 81 -8.25 3.53 17.34
CA SER A 81 -8.70 2.52 18.31
C SER A 81 -7.82 2.39 19.57
N PRO A 82 -6.50 2.11 19.51
CA PRO A 82 -5.67 2.08 20.73
C PRO A 82 -4.89 3.37 21.02
N PHE A 83 -4.55 4.19 20.01
CA PHE A 83 -3.68 5.36 20.21
C PHE A 83 -4.38 6.51 20.96
N SER A 84 -5.70 6.67 20.74
CA SER A 84 -6.54 7.64 21.46
C SER A 84 -6.53 7.43 22.98
N ILE A 85 -6.53 6.18 23.43
CA ILE A 85 -6.49 5.85 24.87
C ILE A 85 -5.13 6.23 25.46
N PHE A 86 -4.04 5.97 24.74
CA PHE A 86 -2.69 6.38 25.14
C PHE A 86 -2.55 7.91 25.22
N LEU A 87 -3.02 8.66 24.22
CA LEU A 87 -2.99 10.12 24.23
C LEU A 87 -3.85 10.71 25.36
N ALA A 88 -5.04 10.15 25.60
CA ALA A 88 -5.90 10.59 26.71
C ALA A 88 -5.21 10.37 28.07
N ALA A 89 -4.54 9.24 28.28
CA ALA A 89 -3.82 8.94 29.52
C ALA A 89 -2.65 9.92 29.76
N VAL A 90 -1.89 10.26 28.72
CA VAL A 90 -0.78 11.23 28.82
C VAL A 90 -1.30 12.63 29.17
N CYS A 91 -2.37 13.09 28.52
CA CYS A 91 -2.98 14.39 28.82
C CYS A 91 -3.49 14.49 30.27
N VAL A 92 -4.13 13.43 30.79
CA VAL A 92 -4.62 13.40 32.18
C VAL A 92 -3.47 13.39 33.18
N ALA A 93 -2.38 12.66 32.89
CA ALA A 93 -1.19 12.63 33.74
C ALA A 93 -0.49 14.00 33.83
N GLU A 94 -0.41 14.75 32.72
CA GLU A 94 0.18 16.09 32.73
C GLU A 94 -0.70 17.13 33.46
N LEU A 95 -2.03 17.05 33.33
CA LEU A 95 -2.97 17.89 34.07
C LEU A 95 -2.87 17.66 35.59
N LEU A 96 -2.78 16.40 36.02
CA LEU A 96 -2.57 16.05 37.44
C LEU A 96 -1.20 16.52 37.97
N ARG A 97 -0.15 16.43 37.14
CA ARG A 97 1.20 16.91 37.52
C ARG A 97 1.25 18.43 37.68
N SER A 98 0.54 19.18 36.82
CA SER A 98 0.42 20.64 36.95
C SER A 98 -0.39 21.06 38.17
N LEU A 99 -1.43 20.30 38.55
CA LEU A 99 -2.23 20.61 39.73
C LEU A 99 -1.45 20.38 41.04
N PHE A 100 -0.58 19.37 41.09
CA PHE A 100 0.22 19.03 42.28
C PHE A 100 1.40 19.99 42.55
N PHE A 101 1.80 20.80 41.56
CA PHE A 101 2.82 21.83 41.75
C PHE A 101 2.28 23.16 42.29
N PHE A 102 0.95 23.30 42.40
CA PHE A 102 0.25 24.50 42.86
C PHE A 102 -0.39 24.36 44.26
N PHE A 103 -0.10 23.27 44.99
CA PHE A 103 -0.53 23.05 46.38
C PHE A 103 0.66 22.80 47.31
#